data_AF-A0A533RU67-F1
#
_entry.id   AF-A0A533RU67-F1
#
_cell.length_a   1.000
_cell.length_b   1.000
_cell.length_c   1.000
_cell.angle_alpha   90.00
_cell.angle_beta   90.00
_cell.angle_gamma   90.00
#
_symmetry.space_group_name_H-M   'P 1'
#
loop_
_entity.id
_entity.type
_entity.pdbx_description
1 polymer ?
#
loop_
_entity_poly.entity_id
_entity_poly.type
_entity_poly.pdbx_seq_one_letter_code
_entity_poly.pdbx_strand_id
1 'polypeptide(L)'
;MSTSRTVMGKMFHYRGSLAKGIHVVFDDAGQDWFIPREIIEVIETEIAERSPVAMGASRRPLLKDSVGETLYREHDFSPMATTYVVPLLIEAGYCHISPKRPYLITLGNDPPAGERQTTRPAGTPDVKPARPKKSRRRW
;
A
#
# COMPACT_ATOMS: atom_id res chain seq x y z
N MET A 1 -0.86 0.24 21.74
CA MET A 1 -1.89 0.32 20.67
C MET A 1 -1.25 0.97 19.47
N SER A 2 -1.50 0.44 18.29
CA SER A 2 -0.96 0.96 17.04
C SER A 2 -2.01 1.79 16.31
N THR A 3 -1.55 2.65 15.41
CA THR A 3 -2.39 3.53 14.59
C THR A 3 -2.03 3.35 13.13
N SER A 4 -3.03 3.30 12.26
CA SER A 4 -2.84 3.32 10.80
C SER A 4 -3.94 4.17 10.15
N ARG A 5 -3.89 4.30 8.83
CA ARG A 5 -4.87 5.04 8.02
C ARG A 5 -5.51 4.09 7.03
N THR A 6 -6.84 4.11 6.97
CA THR A 6 -7.58 3.47 5.89
C THR A 6 -7.12 4.01 4.53
N VAL A 7 -7.41 3.29 3.44
CA VAL A 7 -7.14 3.74 2.06
C VAL A 7 -7.75 5.13 1.78
N MET A 8 -8.84 5.49 2.46
CA MET A 8 -9.50 6.79 2.35
C MET A 8 -8.90 7.87 3.24
N GLY A 9 -7.80 7.60 3.95
CA GLY A 9 -7.10 8.53 4.83
C GLY A 9 -7.70 8.66 6.24
N LYS A 10 -8.79 7.94 6.56
CA LYS A 10 -9.38 7.96 7.92
C LYS A 10 -8.48 7.19 8.89
N MET A 11 -8.12 7.79 10.02
CA MET A 11 -7.32 7.14 11.06
C MET A 11 -8.13 6.06 11.79
N PHE A 12 -7.44 5.01 12.22
CA PHE A 12 -8.01 3.98 13.10
C PHE A 12 -6.95 3.43 14.05
N HIS A 13 -7.43 2.93 15.20
CA HIS A 13 -6.61 2.28 16.22
C HIS A 13 -6.75 0.76 16.10
N TYR A 14 -5.65 0.05 16.33
CA TYR A 14 -5.68 -1.42 16.35
C TYR A 14 -4.66 -2.03 17.32
N ARG A 15 -4.87 -3.33 17.59
CA ARG A 15 -3.98 -4.20 18.36
C ARG A 15 -3.76 -5.51 17.60
N GLY A 16 -2.75 -6.28 17.96
CA GLY A 16 -2.40 -7.54 17.29
C GLY A 16 -1.46 -7.34 16.11
N SER A 17 -1.43 -8.31 15.20
CA SER A 17 -0.56 -8.32 14.03
C SER A 17 -1.17 -9.13 12.90
N LEU A 18 -0.74 -8.88 11.65
CA LEU A 18 -1.23 -9.62 10.49
C LEU A 18 -1.05 -11.15 10.63
N ALA A 19 -0.01 -11.60 11.34
CA ALA A 19 0.28 -13.01 11.58
C ALA A 19 -0.62 -13.68 12.65
N LYS A 20 -1.31 -12.92 13.50
CA LYS A 20 -2.14 -13.45 14.59
C LYS A 20 -3.61 -13.02 14.51
N GLY A 21 -3.94 -12.09 13.62
CA GLY A 21 -5.21 -11.38 13.64
C GLY A 21 -5.07 -9.99 14.28
N ILE A 22 -6.02 -9.12 13.93
CA ILE A 22 -6.04 -7.73 14.39
C ILE A 22 -7.34 -7.41 15.12
N HIS A 23 -7.25 -6.64 16.19
CA HIS A 23 -8.40 -6.03 16.85
C HIS A 23 -8.48 -4.58 16.42
N VAL A 24 -9.55 -4.21 15.72
CA VAL A 24 -9.86 -2.81 15.38
C VAL A 24 -10.60 -2.20 16.57
N VAL A 25 -10.05 -1.12 17.11
CA VAL A 25 -10.60 -0.42 18.28
C VAL A 25 -11.43 0.75 17.81
N PHE A 26 -12.69 0.80 18.24
CA PHE A 26 -13.61 1.88 17.96
C PHE A 26 -13.91 2.63 19.26
N ASP A 27 -13.42 3.87 19.35
CA ASP A 27 -13.50 4.68 20.57
C ASP A 27 -14.94 4.85 21.09
N ASP A 28 -15.92 4.88 20.17
CA ASP A 28 -17.33 5.14 20.47
C ASP A 28 -18.19 3.87 20.63
N ALA A 29 -17.68 2.68 20.30
CA ALA A 29 -18.52 1.47 20.16
C ALA A 29 -18.52 0.54 21.38
N GLY A 30 -17.62 0.76 22.35
CA GLY A 30 -17.48 -0.10 23.54
C GLY A 30 -17.03 -1.53 23.26
N GLN A 31 -16.84 -1.92 21.99
CA GLN A 31 -16.42 -3.25 21.57
C GLN A 31 -15.41 -3.16 20.41
N ASP A 32 -14.26 -3.82 20.61
CA ASP A 32 -13.27 -4.03 19.56
C ASP A 32 -13.78 -5.07 18.56
N TRP A 33 -13.52 -4.85 17.27
CA TRP A 33 -13.81 -5.84 16.24
C TRP A 33 -12.58 -6.68 15.94
N PHE A 34 -12.65 -7.98 16.21
CA PHE A 34 -11.58 -8.93 15.88
C PHE A 34 -11.69 -9.42 14.44
N ILE A 35 -10.58 -9.31 13.72
CA ILE A 35 -10.38 -9.89 12.39
C ILE A 35 -9.37 -11.03 12.55
N PRO A 36 -9.82 -12.30 12.44
CA PRO A 36 -8.97 -13.47 12.62
C PRO A 36 -7.87 -13.59 11.55
N ARG A 37 -6.81 -14.35 11.85
CA ARG A 37 -5.71 -14.60 10.91
C ARG A 37 -6.21 -15.28 9.64
N GLU A 38 -7.17 -16.18 9.76
CA GLU A 38 -7.76 -16.95 8.66
C GLU A 38 -8.41 -16.01 7.63
N ILE A 39 -9.05 -14.93 8.08
CA ILE A 39 -9.62 -13.91 7.20
C ILE A 39 -8.53 -13.08 6.52
N ILE A 40 -7.45 -12.78 7.24
CA ILE A 40 -6.30 -12.08 6.66
C ILE A 40 -5.64 -12.94 5.58
N GLU A 41 -5.53 -14.25 5.80
CA GLU A 41 -5.01 -15.21 4.81
C GLU A 41 -5.89 -15.30 3.57
N VAL A 42 -7.22 -15.29 3.73
CA VAL A 42 -8.13 -15.19 2.58
C VAL A 42 -7.85 -13.92 1.78
N ILE A 43 -7.68 -12.77 2.44
CA ILE A 43 -7.35 -11.51 1.75
C ILE A 43 -5.99 -11.61 1.04
N GLU A 44 -4.96 -12.17 1.70
CA GLU A 44 -3.63 -12.38 1.13
C GLU A 44 -3.67 -13.27 -0.12
N THR A 45 -4.36 -14.41 -0.04
CA THR A 45 -4.56 -15.37 -1.15
C THR A 45 -5.32 -14.74 -2.31
N GLU A 46 -6.40 -14.05 -2.02
CA GLU A 46 -7.24 -13.41 -3.05
C GLU A 46 -6.50 -12.30 -3.81
N ILE A 47 -5.57 -11.61 -3.14
CA ILE A 47 -4.65 -10.66 -3.77
C ILE A 47 -3.61 -11.41 -4.60
N ALA A 48 -3.01 -12.48 -4.07
CA ALA A 48 -1.96 -13.23 -4.75
C ALA A 48 -2.46 -13.91 -6.05
N GLU A 49 -3.65 -14.49 -6.02
CA GLU A 49 -4.20 -15.26 -7.14
C GLU A 49 -4.86 -14.39 -8.21
N ARG A 50 -5.46 -13.26 -7.82
CA ARG A 50 -6.30 -12.45 -8.71
C ARG A 50 -5.76 -11.05 -8.97
N SER A 51 -4.55 -10.73 -8.52
CA SER A 51 -3.94 -9.40 -8.75
C SER A 51 -3.84 -9.07 -10.25
N PRO A 52 -4.35 -7.91 -10.72
CA PRO A 52 -5.05 -6.86 -9.94
C PRO A 52 -6.50 -7.23 -9.55
N VAL A 53 -6.86 -7.04 -8.27
CA VAL A 53 -8.20 -7.38 -7.75
C VAL A 53 -8.88 -6.20 -7.07
N ALA A 54 -10.20 -6.07 -7.16
CA ALA A 54 -10.93 -5.00 -6.47
C ALA A 54 -11.03 -5.25 -4.96
N MET A 55 -10.83 -4.21 -4.15
CA MET A 55 -10.90 -4.30 -2.68
C MET A 55 -12.31 -4.61 -2.15
N GLY A 56 -13.34 -3.93 -2.65
CA GLY A 56 -14.75 -4.28 -2.36
C GLY A 56 -15.24 -4.08 -0.92
N ALA A 57 -14.79 -3.06 -0.17
CA ALA A 57 -15.12 -2.91 1.25
C ALA A 57 -16.60 -2.67 1.64
N SER A 58 -17.51 -2.46 0.68
CA SER A 58 -18.92 -2.17 0.99
C SER A 58 -19.71 -3.44 1.25
N ARG A 59 -20.63 -3.39 2.23
CA ARG A 59 -21.61 -4.46 2.47
C ARG A 59 -22.75 -4.46 1.46
N ARG A 60 -23.17 -3.28 0.97
CA ARG A 60 -24.26 -3.12 0.01
C ARG A 60 -24.07 -1.86 -0.85
N PRO A 61 -24.14 -1.96 -2.20
CA PRO A 61 -24.04 -3.21 -2.96
C PRO A 61 -22.67 -3.86 -2.76
N LEU A 62 -22.61 -5.19 -2.78
CA LEU A 62 -21.34 -5.90 -2.91
C LEU A 62 -20.75 -5.59 -4.28
N LEU A 63 -19.44 -5.35 -4.33
CA LEU A 63 -18.74 -5.16 -5.60
C LEU A 63 -18.44 -6.54 -6.18
N LYS A 64 -18.94 -6.81 -7.39
CA LYS A 64 -18.71 -8.09 -8.05
C LYS A 64 -17.22 -8.33 -8.29
N ASP A 65 -16.79 -9.59 -8.16
CA ASP A 65 -15.43 -10.06 -8.43
C ASP A 65 -14.38 -9.31 -7.57
N SER A 66 -14.73 -9.03 -6.30
CA SER A 66 -13.89 -8.31 -5.35
C SER A 66 -13.53 -9.17 -4.14
N VAL A 67 -12.43 -8.84 -3.46
CA VAL A 67 -12.04 -9.49 -2.20
C VAL A 67 -13.17 -9.42 -1.18
N GLY A 68 -13.82 -8.26 -1.07
CA GLY A 68 -14.96 -8.09 -0.18
C GLY A 68 -16.17 -8.96 -0.51
N GLU A 69 -16.41 -9.27 -1.78
CA GLU A 69 -17.48 -10.21 -2.16
C GLU A 69 -17.16 -11.64 -1.70
N THR A 70 -15.94 -12.11 -1.92
CA THR A 70 -15.50 -13.44 -1.46
C THR A 70 -15.60 -13.56 0.05
N LEU A 71 -15.13 -12.57 0.80
CA LEU A 71 -15.27 -12.54 2.25
C LEU A 71 -16.72 -12.72 2.70
N TYR A 72 -17.65 -12.02 2.05
CA TYR A 72 -19.05 -12.06 2.43
C TYR A 72 -19.75 -13.36 2.02
N ARG A 73 -19.52 -13.84 0.80
CA ARG A 73 -20.26 -14.97 0.23
C ARG A 73 -19.69 -16.32 0.64
N GLU A 74 -18.37 -16.42 0.75
CA GLU A 74 -17.68 -17.71 0.92
C GLU A 74 -17.21 -17.91 2.36
N HIS A 75 -16.93 -16.83 3.08
CA HIS A 75 -16.38 -16.88 4.44
C HIS A 75 -17.28 -16.26 5.52
N ASP A 76 -18.51 -15.85 5.15
CA ASP A 76 -19.48 -15.19 6.04
C ASP A 76 -18.87 -14.04 6.88
N PHE A 77 -17.91 -13.32 6.28
CA PHE A 77 -17.18 -12.25 6.94
C PHE A 77 -17.44 -10.90 6.29
N SER A 78 -17.46 -9.86 7.12
CA SER A 78 -17.80 -8.52 6.65
C SER A 78 -16.76 -7.97 5.65
N PRO A 79 -17.18 -7.53 4.45
CA PRO A 79 -16.29 -6.91 3.44
C PRO A 79 -15.46 -5.75 3.99
N MET A 80 -15.99 -5.05 5.01
CA MET A 80 -15.30 -3.94 5.70
C MET A 80 -13.95 -4.35 6.28
N ALA A 81 -13.66 -5.64 6.47
CA ALA A 81 -12.36 -6.12 6.94
C ALA A 81 -11.23 -5.61 6.06
N THR A 82 -11.47 -5.57 4.74
CA THR A 82 -10.53 -5.02 3.76
C THR A 82 -10.17 -3.55 4.02
N THR A 83 -11.04 -2.76 4.67
CA THR A 83 -10.77 -1.36 5.02
C THR A 83 -9.64 -1.22 6.04
N TYR A 84 -9.46 -2.23 6.89
CA TYR A 84 -8.49 -2.22 7.98
C TYR A 84 -7.29 -3.11 7.70
N VAL A 85 -7.49 -4.24 7.00
CA VAL A 85 -6.40 -5.18 6.68
C VAL A 85 -5.55 -4.67 5.51
N VAL A 86 -6.16 -4.19 4.43
CA VAL A 86 -5.42 -3.80 3.21
C VAL A 86 -4.41 -2.67 3.48
N PRO A 87 -4.71 -1.60 4.23
CA PRO A 87 -3.70 -0.61 4.58
C PRO A 87 -2.49 -1.18 5.31
N LEU A 88 -2.71 -2.14 6.22
CA LEU A 88 -1.63 -2.78 6.97
C LEU A 88 -0.77 -3.68 6.08
N LEU A 89 -1.39 -4.35 5.08
CA LEU A 89 -0.66 -5.11 4.07
C LEU A 89 0.19 -4.20 3.18
N ILE A 90 -0.31 -2.99 2.84
CA ILE A 90 0.46 -1.99 2.11
C ILE A 90 1.65 -1.49 2.93
N GLU A 91 1.43 -1.17 4.21
CA GLU A 91 2.50 -0.76 5.15
C GLU A 91 3.57 -1.85 5.32
N ALA A 92 3.16 -3.13 5.27
CA ALA A 92 4.07 -4.27 5.31
C ALA A 92 4.79 -4.55 3.97
N GLY A 93 4.46 -3.80 2.90
CA GLY A 93 5.03 -4.00 1.56
C GLY A 93 4.49 -5.21 0.81
N TYR A 94 3.38 -5.81 1.25
CA TYR A 94 2.79 -6.98 0.60
C TYR A 94 2.06 -6.63 -0.71
N CYS A 95 1.42 -5.46 -0.76
CA CYS A 95 0.65 -5.02 -1.92
C CYS A 95 0.66 -3.50 -2.11
N HIS A 96 0.19 -3.07 -3.27
CA HIS A 96 -0.09 -1.68 -3.61
C HIS A 96 -1.56 -1.50 -3.93
N ILE A 97 -2.04 -0.26 -3.86
CA ILE A 97 -3.42 0.07 -4.18
C ILE A 97 -3.52 1.24 -5.13
N SER A 98 -4.46 1.17 -6.07
CA SER A 98 -4.74 2.28 -6.99
C SER A 98 -5.27 3.49 -6.21
N PRO A 99 -4.92 4.73 -6.61
CA PRO A 99 -5.38 5.94 -5.94
C PRO A 99 -6.84 6.30 -6.27
N LYS A 100 -7.47 5.61 -7.22
CA LYS A 100 -8.81 5.91 -7.74
C LYS A 100 -9.75 4.74 -7.54
N ARG A 101 -11.04 5.06 -7.36
CA ARG A 101 -12.10 4.05 -7.28
C ARG A 101 -12.42 3.46 -8.67
N PRO A 102 -12.75 2.16 -8.77
CA PRO A 102 -12.68 1.16 -7.71
C PRO A 102 -11.22 0.92 -7.28
N TYR A 103 -10.98 0.80 -5.97
CA TYR A 103 -9.64 0.58 -5.44
C TYR A 103 -9.17 -0.82 -5.83
N LEU A 104 -8.15 -0.88 -6.69
CA LEU A 104 -7.55 -2.12 -7.18
C LEU A 104 -6.27 -2.39 -6.40
N ILE A 105 -6.18 -3.61 -5.88
CA ILE A 105 -5.04 -4.10 -5.11
C ILE A 105 -4.15 -4.91 -6.06
N THR A 106 -2.86 -4.59 -6.09
CA THR A 106 -1.84 -5.29 -6.87
C THR A 106 -0.79 -5.88 -5.96
N LEU A 107 -0.30 -7.08 -6.25
CA LEU A 107 0.77 -7.72 -5.48
C LEU A 107 2.05 -6.86 -5.51
N GLY A 108 2.76 -6.77 -4.37
CA GLY A 108 3.90 -5.86 -4.14
C GLY A 108 5.21 -6.20 -4.86
N ASN A 109 5.17 -7.00 -5.94
CA ASN A 109 6.35 -7.34 -6.73
C ASN A 109 6.58 -6.44 -7.95
N ASP A 110 5.67 -5.50 -8.23
CA ASP A 110 5.84 -4.50 -9.28
C ASP A 110 5.98 -3.10 -8.67
N PRO A 111 7.04 -2.33 -8.97
CA PRO A 111 7.08 -0.92 -8.60
C PRO A 111 5.91 -0.20 -9.27
N PRO A 112 5.22 0.72 -8.58
CA PRO A 112 4.13 1.47 -9.19
C PRO A 112 4.66 2.20 -10.43
N ALA A 113 4.04 1.93 -11.58
CA ALA A 113 4.25 2.67 -12.82
C ALA A 113 3.88 4.14 -12.60
N GLY A 114 4.82 4.94 -12.09
CA GLY A 114 4.53 6.31 -11.66
C GLY A 114 5.72 7.12 -11.16
N GLU A 115 6.77 6.52 -10.59
CA GLU A 115 7.96 7.29 -10.20
C GLU A 115 9.01 7.27 -11.31
N ARG A 116 8.93 8.28 -12.20
CA ARG A 116 10.08 8.65 -13.03
C ARG A 116 11.19 9.13 -12.09
N GLN A 117 12.14 8.25 -11.79
CA GLN A 117 13.44 8.65 -11.25
C GLN A 117 14.11 9.58 -12.26
N THR A 118 14.05 10.88 -11.99
CA THR A 118 14.89 11.88 -12.64
C THR A 118 16.09 12.16 -11.74
N THR A 119 16.90 11.13 -11.48
CA THR A 119 18.23 11.34 -10.91
C THR A 119 19.22 11.53 -12.06
N ARG A 120 19.46 12.80 -12.39
CA ARG A 120 20.62 13.23 -13.18
C ARG A 120 21.88 12.65 -12.54
N PRO A 121 22.81 12.01 -13.28
CA PRO A 121 24.12 11.70 -12.71
C PRO A 121 24.89 13.01 -12.51
N ALA A 122 25.22 13.29 -11.26
CA ALA A 122 26.08 14.39 -10.85
C ALA A 122 27.53 14.08 -11.22
N GLY A 123 28.11 14.93 -12.07
CA GLY A 123 29.49 15.41 -11.99
C GLY A 123 30.63 14.38 -12.08
N THR A 124 31.08 14.12 -13.30
CA THR A 124 32.47 13.72 -13.55
C THR A 124 33.40 14.92 -13.28
N PRO A 125 34.54 14.78 -12.57
CA PRO A 125 35.48 15.88 -12.39
C PRO A 125 36.31 16.08 -13.68
N ASP A 126 36.11 17.22 -14.35
CA ASP A 126 36.91 17.64 -15.50
C ASP A 126 38.27 18.15 -15.00
N VAL A 127 39.28 17.29 -15.04
CA VAL A 127 40.68 17.67 -14.91
C VAL A 127 41.12 18.30 -16.23
N LYS A 128 41.46 19.59 -16.24
CA LYS A 128 42.21 20.21 -17.34
C LYS A 128 43.57 20.75 -16.89
N PRO A 129 44.64 20.50 -17.68
CA PRO A 129 46.01 20.78 -17.30
C PRO A 129 46.41 22.24 -17.55
N ALA A 130 47.46 22.64 -16.83
CA ALA A 130 48.13 23.93 -16.87
C ALA A 130 48.56 24.36 -18.29
N ARG A 131 48.36 25.64 -18.62
CA ARG A 131 48.97 26.31 -19.80
C ARG A 131 50.15 27.18 -19.36
N PRO A 132 51.30 27.14 -20.06
CA PRO A 132 52.45 28.01 -19.77
C PRO A 132 52.35 29.37 -20.48
N LYS A 133 53.04 30.35 -19.87
CA LYS A 133 53.21 31.76 -20.27
C LYS A 133 53.80 31.93 -21.68
N LYS A 134 53.31 32.90 -22.47
CA LYS A 134 54.13 33.69 -23.42
C LYS A 134 53.62 35.14 -23.63
N SER A 135 54.52 36.07 -23.34
CA SER A 135 54.81 37.37 -23.98
C SER A 135 53.69 38.32 -24.39
N ARG A 136 53.59 39.45 -23.67
CA ARG A 136 53.16 40.75 -24.24
C ARG A 136 54.39 41.62 -24.48
N ARG A 137 54.49 42.19 -25.68
CA ARG A 137 55.37 43.31 -26.04
C ARG A 137 54.48 44.47 -26.54
N ARG A 138 55.02 45.69 -26.34
CA ARG A 138 54.56 47.03 -26.71
C ARG A 138 53.59 47.67 -25.69
N TRP A 139 53.84 48.85 -25.15
CA TRP A 139 54.64 49.99 -25.64
C TRP A 139 55.69 50.44 -24.64
#